data_AF-U6RQ73-F1
#
_entry.id   AF-U6RQ73-F1
#
_cell.length_a   1.000
_cell.length_b   1.000
_cell.length_c   1.000
_cell.angle_alpha   90.00
_cell.angle_beta   90.00
_cell.angle_gamma   90.00
#
_symmetry.space_group_name_H-M   'P 1'
#
loop_
_entity.id
_entity.type
_entity.pdbx_description
1 polymer ?
#
loop_
_entity_poly.entity_id
_entity_poly.type
_entity_poly.pdbx_seq_one_letter_code
_entity_poly.pdbx_strand_id
1 'polypeptide(L)'
;MNNDTLILQSKPYTDKVIGFAGPTPLEIILDASGKISEVKLLPNKDTPKYVQIAIDDGLLKAWNGLTPQEALAKKVDAVSGATFTSRGIINTVHKRLEVYEAEQSRSDVSLLAITGTGLLIIIALGYFLLRRKKRRKKGYE
;
A
#
# COMPACT_ATOMS: atom_id res chain seq x y z
N MET A 1 21.72 13.13 -4.87
CA MET A 1 20.42 13.10 -4.17
C MET A 1 19.83 11.73 -4.41
N ASN A 2 19.95 10.83 -3.43
CA ASN A 2 19.23 9.56 -3.47
C ASN A 2 17.81 9.91 -3.04
N ASN A 3 16.93 10.22 -4.00
CA ASN A 3 15.53 10.46 -3.69
C ASN A 3 14.91 9.11 -3.38
N ASP A 4 14.81 8.77 -2.10
CA ASP A 4 14.10 7.57 -1.63
C ASP A 4 12.67 7.61 -2.16
N THR A 5 12.47 6.88 -3.25
CA THR A 5 11.25 6.85 -4.05
C THR A 5 10.73 5.44 -3.98
N LEU A 6 9.51 5.25 -3.50
CA LEU A 6 8.89 3.92 -3.42
C LEU A 6 8.10 3.67 -4.70
N ILE A 7 8.41 2.56 -5.37
CA ILE A 7 7.69 2.14 -6.59
C ILE A 7 6.76 0.99 -6.24
N LEU A 8 5.46 1.21 -6.38
CA LEU A 8 4.43 0.21 -6.22
C LEU A 8 4.10 -0.41 -7.57
N GLN A 9 4.60 -1.62 -7.79
CA GLN A 9 4.24 -2.43 -8.96
C GLN A 9 2.82 -2.95 -8.81
N SER A 10 1.99 -2.79 -9.84
CA SER A 10 0.63 -3.34 -9.82
C SER A 10 0.62 -4.88 -9.96
N LYS A 11 1.63 -5.44 -10.63
CA LYS A 11 1.83 -6.89 -10.71
C LYS A 11 2.44 -7.46 -9.43
N PRO A 12 2.08 -8.69 -9.03
CA PRO A 12 1.04 -9.56 -9.60
C PRO A 12 -0.38 -9.24 -9.07
N TYR A 13 -0.50 -8.25 -8.18
CA TYR A 13 -1.71 -7.98 -7.41
C TYR A 13 -2.95 -7.64 -8.26
N THR A 14 -2.75 -7.10 -9.46
CA THR A 14 -3.82 -6.59 -10.32
C THR A 14 -3.96 -7.35 -11.64
N ASP A 15 -3.39 -8.54 -11.79
CA ASP A 15 -3.44 -9.30 -13.06
C ASP A 15 -4.86 -9.69 -13.50
N LYS A 16 -5.81 -9.67 -12.56
CA LYS A 16 -7.24 -9.94 -12.81
C LYS A 16 -8.06 -8.67 -13.11
N VAL A 17 -7.46 -7.48 -13.00
CA VAL A 17 -8.13 -6.22 -13.33
C VAL A 17 -7.98 -5.99 -14.83
N ILE A 18 -9.11 -6.02 -15.55
CA ILE A 18 -9.15 -5.97 -17.01
C ILE A 18 -9.60 -4.59 -17.50
N GLY A 19 -8.85 -4.02 -18.45
CA GLY A 19 -9.20 -2.85 -19.24
C GLY A 19 -9.96 -3.23 -20.52
N PHE A 20 -9.59 -2.66 -21.66
CA PHE A 20 -10.29 -2.95 -22.93
C PHE A 20 -9.90 -4.30 -23.54
N ALA A 21 -8.61 -4.65 -23.56
CA ALA A 21 -8.10 -5.83 -24.25
C ALA A 21 -7.21 -6.73 -23.36
N GLY A 22 -7.20 -6.48 -22.05
CA GLY A 22 -6.51 -7.31 -21.07
C GLY A 22 -6.15 -6.55 -19.81
N PRO A 23 -5.23 -7.09 -19.00
CA PRO A 23 -4.73 -6.40 -17.83
C PRO A 23 -4.05 -5.08 -18.19
N THR A 24 -4.20 -4.09 -17.30
CA THR A 24 -3.61 -2.75 -17.43
C THR A 24 -2.51 -2.54 -16.39
N PRO A 25 -1.35 -3.21 -16.51
CA PRO A 25 -0.27 -3.08 -15.53
C PRO A 25 0.26 -1.64 -15.47
N LEU A 26 0.63 -1.21 -14.28
CA LEU A 26 1.16 0.13 -14.02
C LEU A 26 2.10 0.16 -12.81
N GLU A 27 2.82 1.26 -12.70
CA GLU A 27 3.63 1.64 -11.54
C GLU A 27 3.01 2.87 -10.89
N ILE A 28 2.91 2.87 -9.57
CA ILE A 28 2.58 4.07 -8.77
C ILE A 28 3.84 4.45 -8.02
N ILE A 29 4.30 5.67 -8.22
CA ILE A 29 5.56 6.15 -7.66
C ILE A 29 5.22 7.11 -6.52
N LEU A 30 5.73 6.81 -5.33
CA LEU A 30 5.61 7.67 -4.15
C LEU A 30 6.93 8.42 -3.93
N ASP A 31 6.83 9.73 -3.71
CA ASP A 31 7.97 10.54 -3.28
C ASP A 31 8.36 10.24 -1.82
N ALA A 32 9.44 10.87 -1.36
CA ALA A 32 9.94 10.74 0.00
C ALA A 32 8.96 11.25 1.08
N SER A 33 7.94 12.04 0.70
CA SER A 33 6.86 12.46 1.60
C SER A 33 5.70 11.48 1.65
N GLY A 34 5.78 10.37 0.89
CA GLY A 34 4.73 9.36 0.80
C GLY A 34 3.57 9.76 -0.11
N LYS A 35 3.72 10.81 -0.93
CA LYS A 35 2.70 11.27 -1.87
C LYS A 35 2.96 10.69 -3.26
N ILE A 36 1.89 10.43 -4.00
CA ILE A 36 1.96 9.95 -5.38
C ILE A 36 2.56 11.06 -6.23
N SER A 37 3.76 10.82 -6.76
CA SER A 37 4.43 11.75 -7.69
C SER A 37 4.06 11.45 -9.14
N GLU A 38 3.86 10.18 -9.47
CA GLU A 38 3.55 9.73 -10.82
C GLU A 38 2.80 8.39 -10.84
N VAL A 39 1.89 8.23 -11.79
CA VAL A 39 1.34 6.93 -12.20
C VAL A 39 1.76 6.66 -13.64
N LYS A 40 2.46 5.55 -13.85
CA LYS A 40 3.01 5.17 -15.14
C LYS A 40 2.38 3.89 -15.65
N LEU A 41 1.71 3.97 -16.80
CA LEU A 41 1.17 2.79 -17.45
C LEU A 41 2.32 1.95 -18.04
N LEU A 42 2.31 0.65 -17.76
CA LEU A 42 3.25 -0.31 -18.34
C LEU A 42 2.69 -0.87 -19.66
N PRO A 43 3.53 -1.59 -20.44
CA PRO A 43 3.07 -2.26 -21.65
C PRO A 43 1.85 -3.14 -21.39
N ASN A 44 0.80 -2.92 -22.17
CA ASN A 44 -0.51 -3.56 -22.03
C ASN A 44 -1.07 -3.91 -23.41
N LYS A 45 -2.21 -4.58 -23.44
CA LYS A 45 -2.83 -5.06 -24.68
C LYS A 45 -3.91 -4.13 -25.24
N ASP A 46 -4.23 -3.03 -24.55
CA ASP A 46 -5.25 -2.10 -25.01
C ASP A 46 -4.83 -1.42 -26.31
N THR A 47 -5.82 -1.09 -27.14
CA THR A 47 -5.58 -0.42 -28.41
C THR A 47 -4.87 0.92 -28.16
N PRO A 48 -3.71 1.19 -28.80
CA PRO A 48 -2.91 2.40 -28.53
C PRO A 48 -3.69 3.71 -28.58
N LYS A 49 -4.67 3.81 -29.49
CA LYS A 49 -5.57 4.97 -29.60
C LYS A 49 -6.31 5.27 -28.29
N TYR A 50 -6.84 4.27 -27.60
CA TYR A 50 -7.61 4.47 -26.36
C TYR A 50 -6.71 4.81 -25.18
N VAL A 51 -5.52 4.20 -25.14
CA VAL A 51 -4.48 4.54 -24.16
C VAL A 51 -4.08 6.00 -24.31
N GLN A 52 -3.85 6.46 -25.54
CA GLN A 52 -3.46 7.84 -25.81
C GLN A 52 -4.57 8.83 -25.39
N ILE A 53 -5.83 8.55 -25.71
CA ILE A 53 -6.97 9.38 -25.25
C ILE A 53 -6.98 9.51 -23.72
N ALA A 54 -6.76 8.40 -22.99
CA ALA A 54 -6.72 8.45 -21.53
C ALA A 54 -5.51 9.26 -20.99
N ILE A 55 -4.35 9.18 -21.64
CA ILE A 55 -3.15 9.95 -21.28
C ILE A 55 -3.37 11.44 -21.55
N ASP A 56 -3.90 11.80 -22.72
CA ASP A 56 -4.10 13.18 -23.16
C ASP A 56 -5.14 13.91 -22.31
N ASP A 57 -6.18 13.20 -21.86
CA ASP A 57 -7.18 13.71 -20.90
C ASP A 57 -6.60 13.87 -19.48
N GLY A 58 -5.37 13.43 -19.25
CA GLY A 58 -4.67 13.61 -17.97
C GLY A 58 -5.04 12.57 -16.91
N LEU A 59 -5.65 11.44 -17.28
CA LEU A 59 -6.11 10.43 -16.34
C LEU A 59 -5.00 9.97 -15.39
N LEU A 60 -3.80 9.71 -15.91
CA LEU A 60 -2.66 9.24 -15.09
C LEU A 60 -2.21 10.27 -14.04
N LYS A 61 -2.51 11.56 -14.24
CA LYS A 61 -2.15 12.63 -13.32
C LYS A 61 -3.22 12.88 -12.26
N ALA A 62 -4.36 12.18 -12.32
CA ALA A 62 -5.50 12.40 -11.42
C ALA A 62 -5.16 12.17 -9.93
N TRP A 63 -4.08 11.44 -9.65
CA TRP A 63 -3.65 11.10 -8.29
C TRP A 63 -2.42 11.87 -7.80
N ASN A 64 -1.81 12.71 -8.64
CA ASN A 64 -0.57 13.39 -8.26
C ASN A 64 -0.76 14.31 -7.05
N GLY A 65 0.18 14.25 -6.10
CA GLY A 65 0.20 15.01 -4.86
C GLY A 65 -0.67 14.44 -3.74
N LEU A 66 -1.43 13.37 -4.00
CA LEU A 66 -2.28 12.70 -3.01
C LEU A 66 -1.49 11.65 -2.24
N THR A 67 -1.83 11.46 -0.97
CA THR A 67 -1.43 10.24 -0.25
C THR A 67 -2.18 9.02 -0.79
N PRO A 68 -1.70 7.79 -0.56
CA PRO A 68 -2.44 6.57 -0.89
C PRO A 68 -3.88 6.54 -0.35
N GLN A 69 -4.11 7.02 0.87
CA GLN A 69 -5.44 7.08 1.49
C GLN A 69 -6.34 8.12 0.80
N GLU A 70 -5.82 9.30 0.51
CA GLU A 70 -6.54 10.34 -0.24
C GLU A 70 -6.90 9.87 -1.65
N ALA A 71 -5.96 9.17 -2.31
CA ALA A 71 -6.13 8.61 -3.63
C ALA A 71 -7.21 7.52 -3.69
N LEU A 72 -7.33 6.68 -2.66
CA LEU A 72 -8.41 5.69 -2.51
C LEU A 72 -9.78 6.35 -2.29
N ALA A 73 -9.83 7.46 -1.54
CA ALA A 73 -11.08 8.18 -1.31
C ALA A 73 -11.52 9.01 -2.52
N LYS A 74 -10.62 9.32 -3.45
CA LYS A 74 -10.90 10.14 -4.63
C LYS A 74 -11.70 9.36 -5.66
N LYS A 75 -12.87 9.91 -6.04
CA LYS A 75 -13.58 9.48 -7.24
C LYS A 75 -12.89 10.03 -8.49
N VAL A 76 -12.49 9.14 -9.39
CA VAL A 76 -11.91 9.47 -10.70
C VAL A 76 -12.86 8.98 -11.78
N ASP A 77 -13.23 9.88 -12.70
CA ASP A 77 -14.15 9.55 -13.77
C ASP A 77 -13.42 8.93 -14.97
N ALA A 78 -14.14 8.09 -15.73
CA ALA A 78 -13.59 7.48 -16.93
C ALA A 78 -13.61 8.46 -18.11
N VAL A 79 -12.62 8.35 -18.99
CA VAL A 79 -12.46 9.26 -20.14
C VAL A 79 -13.41 8.86 -21.27
N SER A 80 -14.08 9.86 -21.86
CA SER A 80 -14.95 9.65 -23.03
C SER A 80 -14.14 9.15 -24.22
N GLY A 81 -14.65 8.12 -24.91
CA GLY A 81 -13.95 7.50 -26.04
C GLY A 81 -12.82 6.53 -25.64
N ALA A 82 -12.51 6.39 -24.35
CA ALA A 82 -11.54 5.41 -23.81
C ALA A 82 -12.06 4.70 -22.55
N THR A 83 -13.39 4.62 -22.36
CA THR A 83 -14.02 4.25 -21.09
C THR A 83 -13.55 2.93 -20.48
N PHE A 84 -13.40 1.87 -21.28
CA PHE A 84 -12.93 0.57 -20.78
C PHE A 84 -11.46 0.61 -20.36
N THR A 85 -10.60 1.23 -21.17
CA THR A 85 -9.19 1.46 -20.82
C THR A 85 -9.07 2.31 -19.56
N SER A 86 -9.81 3.40 -19.45
CA SER A 86 -9.83 4.25 -18.25
C SER A 86 -10.27 3.49 -17.00
N ARG A 87 -11.35 2.70 -17.09
CA ARG A 87 -11.81 1.87 -15.96
C ARG A 87 -10.77 0.85 -15.55
N GLY A 88 -10.06 0.22 -16.49
CA GLY A 88 -8.96 -0.68 -16.20
C GLY A 88 -7.85 0.00 -15.40
N ILE A 89 -7.42 1.18 -15.85
CA ILE A 89 -6.41 2.00 -15.16
C ILE A 89 -6.88 2.39 -13.75
N ILE A 90 -8.07 2.98 -13.64
CA ILE A 90 -8.64 3.44 -12.35
C ILE A 90 -8.74 2.28 -11.36
N ASN A 91 -9.29 1.14 -11.80
CA ASN A 91 -9.43 -0.04 -10.94
C ASN A 91 -8.07 -0.62 -10.55
N THR A 92 -7.07 -0.56 -11.44
CA THR A 92 -5.73 -1.05 -11.15
C THR A 92 -5.04 -0.18 -10.09
N VAL A 93 -5.12 1.15 -10.23
CA VAL A 93 -4.60 2.08 -9.22
C VAL A 93 -5.26 1.82 -7.88
N HIS A 94 -6.60 1.81 -7.84
CA HIS A 94 -7.36 1.58 -6.61
C HIS A 94 -6.97 0.25 -5.97
N LYS A 95 -6.92 -0.83 -6.75
CA LYS A 95 -6.60 -2.16 -6.21
C LYS A 95 -5.19 -2.25 -5.66
N ARG A 96 -4.20 -1.64 -6.33
CA ARG A 96 -2.82 -1.69 -5.84
C ARG A 96 -2.65 -0.88 -4.55
N LEU A 97 -3.31 0.28 -4.45
CA LEU A 97 -3.29 1.11 -3.24
C LEU A 97 -3.99 0.42 -2.07
N GLU A 98 -5.11 -0.28 -2.27
CA GLU A 98 -5.74 -1.10 -1.22
C GLU A 98 -4.76 -2.12 -0.62
N VAL A 99 -4.01 -2.81 -1.48
CA VAL A 99 -3.02 -3.78 -1.04
C VAL A 99 -1.90 -3.11 -0.24
N TYR A 100 -1.41 -1.96 -0.71
CA TYR A 100 -0.36 -1.21 -0.03
C TYR A 100 -0.77 -0.77 1.37
N GLU A 101 -1.99 -0.24 1.53
CA GLU A 101 -2.53 0.15 2.83
C GLU A 101 -2.73 -1.05 3.76
N ALA A 102 -3.14 -2.20 3.22
CA ALA A 102 -3.24 -3.44 3.97
C ALA A 102 -1.87 -3.99 4.39
N GLU A 103 -0.83 -3.80 3.57
CA GLU A 103 0.55 -4.15 3.90
C GLU A 103 1.08 -3.26 5.04
N GLN A 104 0.86 -1.94 4.98
CA GLN A 104 1.30 -0.98 6.01
C GLN A 104 0.61 -1.19 7.36
N SER A 105 -0.72 -1.36 7.35
CA SER A 105 -1.47 -1.63 8.59
C SER A 105 -1.06 -2.95 9.27
N ARG A 106 -0.70 -3.98 8.49
CA ARG A 106 -0.18 -5.25 9.04
C ARG A 106 1.19 -5.09 9.69
N SER A 107 2.09 -4.29 9.12
CA SER A 107 3.40 -4.04 9.73
C SER A 107 3.29 -3.31 11.07
N ASP A 108 2.43 -2.30 11.15
CA ASP A 108 2.22 -1.53 12.38
C ASP A 108 1.68 -2.41 13.53
N VAL A 109 0.68 -3.24 13.23
CA VAL A 109 0.12 -4.20 14.20
C VAL A 109 1.17 -5.22 14.64
N SER A 110 1.99 -5.72 13.72
CA SER A 110 3.01 -6.72 14.02
C SER A 110 4.08 -6.20 14.99
N LEU A 111 4.54 -4.95 14.81
CA LEU A 111 5.52 -4.32 15.71
C LEU A 111 4.94 -4.07 17.11
N LEU A 112 3.69 -3.59 17.19
CA LEU A 112 2.99 -3.41 18.48
C LEU A 112 2.79 -4.74 19.20
N ALA A 113 2.46 -5.81 18.47
CA ALA A 113 2.29 -7.15 19.05
C ALA A 113 3.61 -7.69 19.63
N ILE A 114 4.73 -7.56 18.91
CA ILE A 114 6.05 -8.02 19.37
C ILE A 114 6.52 -7.23 20.60
N THR A 115 6.41 -5.91 20.56
CA THR A 115 6.84 -5.05 21.69
C THR A 115 5.96 -5.22 22.92
N GLY A 116 4.64 -5.31 22.73
CA GLY A 116 3.69 -5.57 23.82
C GLY A 116 3.91 -6.93 24.49
N THR A 117 4.07 -8.00 23.70
CA THR A 117 4.36 -9.34 24.25
C THR A 117 5.71 -9.40 24.95
N GLY A 118 6.75 -8.76 24.40
CA GLY A 118 8.06 -8.65 25.04
C GLY A 118 8.01 -7.98 26.42
N LEU A 119 7.33 -6.84 26.53
CA LEU A 119 7.13 -6.14 27.81
C LEU A 119 6.38 -7.00 28.84
N LEU A 120 5.31 -7.70 28.42
CA LEU A 120 4.55 -8.59 29.31
C LEU A 120 5.41 -9.74 29.84
N ILE A 121 6.25 -10.35 29.00
CA ILE A 121 7.16 -11.42 29.40
C ILE A 121 8.20 -10.90 30.41
N ILE A 122 8.77 -9.72 30.19
CA ILE A 122 9.73 -9.10 31.12
C ILE A 122 9.08 -8.80 32.48
N ILE A 123 7.88 -8.23 32.49
CA ILE A 123 7.13 -7.95 33.72
C ILE A 123 6.82 -9.24 34.48
N ALA A 124 6.34 -10.28 33.78
CA ALA A 124 6.03 -11.57 34.37
C ALA A 124 7.28 -12.26 34.95
N LEU A 125 8.42 -12.20 34.25
CA LEU A 125 9.71 -12.71 34.73
C LEU A 125 10.20 -11.93 35.97
N GLY A 126 10.11 -10.60 35.95
CA GLY A 126 10.46 -9.75 37.09
C GLY A 126 9.63 -10.10 38.34
N TYR A 127 8.32 -10.22 38.19
CA TYR A 127 7.42 -10.65 39.26
C TYR A 127 7.76 -12.06 39.76
N PHE A 128 8.04 -12.99 38.85
CA PHE A 128 8.43 -14.37 39.18
C PHE A 128 9.74 -14.41 40.00
N LEU A 129 10.76 -13.66 39.60
CA LEU A 129 12.04 -13.58 40.31
C LEU A 129 11.90 -12.92 41.70
N LEU A 130 11.12 -11.84 41.82
CA LEU A 130 10.81 -11.21 43.11
C LEU A 130 10.08 -12.17 44.05
N ARG A 131 9.10 -12.93 43.53
CA ARG A 131 8.37 -13.96 44.27
C ARG A 131 9.29 -15.10 44.74
N ARG A 132 10.25 -15.51 43.90
CA ARG A 132 11.24 -16.54 44.24
C ARG A 132 12.18 -16.07 45.36
N LYS A 133 12.64 -14.82 45.33
CA LYS A 133 13.48 -14.22 46.39
C LYS A 133 12.73 -14.13 47.72
N LYS A 134 11.44 -13.76 47.73
CA LYS A 134 10.62 -13.68 48.94
C LYS A 134 10.43 -15.06 49.62
N ARG A 135 10.25 -16.13 48.86
CA ARG A 135 10.11 -17.50 49.41
C ARG A 135 11.38 -18.00 50.12
N ARG A 136 12.56 -17.67 49.60
CA ARG A 136 13.85 -18.09 50.20
C ARG A 136 14.13 -17.49 51.58
N LYS A 137 13.67 -16.26 51.84
CA LYS A 137 13.87 -15.61 53.16
C LYS A 137 13.01 -16.18 54.28
N LYS A 138 11.89 -16.86 53.95
CA LYS A 138 10.92 -17.36 54.94
C LYS A 138 11.22 -18.79 55.45
N GLY A 139 12.32 -19.39 55.02
CA GLY A 139 12.74 -20.75 55.42
C GLY A 139 13.96 -20.77 56.35
N TYR A 140 14.31 -19.64 56.95
CA TYR A 140 15.43 -19.48 57.89
C TYR A 140 14.99 -18.88 59.25
N GLU A 141 13.68 -18.79 59.49
CA GLU A 141 13.07 -18.53 60.81
C GLU A 141 12.40 -19.82 61.28
#